data_AF-A0A242LG62-F1
#
_entry.id   AF-A0A242LG62-F1
#
_cell.length_a   1.000
_cell.length_b   1.000
_cell.length_c   1.000
_cell.angle_alpha   90.00
_cell.angle_beta   90.00
_cell.angle_gamma   90.00
#
_symmetry.space_group_name_H-M   'P 1'
#
loop_
_entity.id
_entity.type
_entity.pdbx_description
1 polymer ?
#
loop_
_entity_poly.entity_id
_entity_poly.type
_entity_poly.pdbx_seq_one_letter_code
_entity_poly.pdbx_strand_id
1 'polypeptide(L)'
;MVTNTYMQKKRLKKELFSCLLYILIPLILGAVASIWIKVSIRTIVAILYGIMLVFMFPSDVFFSCTLDYNIKSVNPSYKHEKPDYIGGTKQQLLHFTLVAFGLVVCLLLMLLD
;
A
#
# COMPACT_ATOMS: atom_id res chain seq x y z
N MET A 1 -6.06 31.64 -14.83
CA MET A 1 -6.58 30.84 -13.70
C MET A 1 -7.31 29.54 -14.09
N VAL A 2 -7.81 29.37 -15.33
CA VAL A 2 -8.60 28.18 -15.76
C VAL A 2 -7.76 26.91 -16.01
N THR A 3 -6.47 27.04 -16.31
CA THR A 3 -5.57 25.91 -16.59
C THR A 3 -5.29 25.03 -15.37
N ASN A 4 -5.41 25.58 -14.15
CA ASN A 4 -5.07 24.88 -12.91
C ASN A 4 -6.14 23.82 -12.53
N THR A 5 -7.43 24.13 -12.71
CA THR A 5 -8.54 23.22 -12.38
C THR A 5 -8.63 22.01 -13.31
N TYR A 6 -8.28 22.14 -14.59
CA TYR A 6 -8.22 21.00 -15.51
C TYR A 6 -7.13 20.00 -15.12
N MET A 7 -5.92 20.50 -14.81
CA MET A 7 -4.79 19.68 -14.40
C MET A 7 -5.07 18.96 -13.06
N GLN A 8 -5.75 19.63 -12.13
CA GLN A 8 -6.15 19.04 -10.85
C GLN A 8 -7.20 17.93 -11.02
N LYS A 9 -8.23 18.12 -11.86
CA LYS A 9 -9.24 17.08 -12.15
C LYS A 9 -8.61 15.84 -12.80
N LYS A 10 -7.65 16.04 -13.72
CA LYS A 10 -6.93 14.93 -14.37
C LYS A 10 -6.11 14.12 -13.36
N ARG A 11 -5.46 14.78 -12.41
CA ARG A 11 -4.71 14.14 -11.32
C ARG A 11 -5.61 13.32 -10.40
N LEU A 12 -6.73 13.88 -9.95
CA LEU A 12 -7.70 13.17 -9.09
C LEU A 12 -8.27 11.92 -9.76
N LYS A 13 -8.63 12.00 -11.05
CA LYS A 13 -9.10 10.82 -11.80
C LYS A 13 -8.06 9.70 -11.85
N LYS A 14 -6.78 10.05 -12.02
CA LYS A 14 -5.67 9.09 -12.02
C LYS A 14 -5.52 8.41 -10.66
N GLU A 15 -5.60 9.18 -9.58
CA GLU A 15 -5.49 8.65 -8.20
C GLU A 15 -6.66 7.72 -7.85
N LEU A 16 -7.89 8.10 -8.22
CA LEU A 16 -9.07 7.25 -8.05
C LEU A 16 -8.97 5.95 -8.85
N PHE A 17 -8.50 6.04 -10.10
CA PHE A 17 -8.26 4.86 -10.93
C PHE A 17 -7.24 3.91 -10.31
N SER A 18 -6.13 4.45 -9.76
CA SER A 18 -5.15 3.65 -9.03
C SER A 18 -5.76 2.98 -7.80
N CYS A 19 -6.55 3.70 -6.99
CA CYS A 19 -7.23 3.11 -5.83
C CYS A 19 -8.19 1.99 -6.22
N LEU A 20 -8.94 2.18 -7.32
CA LEU A 20 -9.86 1.19 -7.84
C LEU A 20 -9.10 -0.08 -8.28
N LEU A 21 -7.94 0.06 -8.92
CA LEU A 21 -7.08 -1.08 -9.28
C LEU A 21 -6.63 -1.89 -8.06
N TYR A 22 -6.23 -1.21 -6.97
CA TYR A 22 -5.81 -1.88 -5.73
C TYR A 22 -6.91 -2.75 -5.10
N ILE A 23 -8.18 -2.43 -5.35
CA ILE A 23 -9.33 -3.22 -4.89
C ILE A 23 -9.69 -4.31 -5.91
N LEU A 24 -9.70 -3.97 -7.19
CA LEU A 24 -10.20 -4.83 -8.27
C LEU A 24 -9.24 -6.00 -8.56
N ILE A 25 -7.94 -5.74 -8.57
CA ILE A 25 -6.92 -6.74 -8.93
C ILE A 25 -6.95 -7.95 -7.98
N PRO A 26 -6.89 -7.77 -6.63
CA PRO A 26 -6.96 -8.90 -5.71
C PRO A 26 -8.27 -9.67 -5.81
N LEU A 27 -9.37 -8.97 -6.09
CA LEU A 27 -10.69 -9.58 -6.22
C LEU A 27 -10.79 -10.45 -7.48
N ILE A 28 -10.34 -9.95 -8.64
CA ILE A 28 -10.33 -10.71 -9.89
C ILE A 28 -9.36 -11.89 -9.79
N LEU A 29 -8.15 -11.67 -9.29
CA LEU A 29 -7.16 -12.74 -9.11
C LEU A 29 -7.67 -13.81 -8.15
N GLY A 30 -8.29 -13.41 -7.04
CA GLY A 30 -8.89 -14.33 -6.08
C GLY A 30 -10.03 -15.14 -6.70
N ALA A 31 -10.91 -14.51 -7.48
CA ALA A 31 -11.99 -15.20 -8.18
C ALA A 31 -11.45 -16.20 -9.20
N VAL A 32 -10.50 -15.80 -10.05
CA VAL A 32 -9.88 -16.70 -11.04
C VAL A 32 -9.19 -17.87 -10.32
N ALA A 33 -8.34 -17.61 -9.33
CA ALA A 33 -7.60 -18.64 -8.61
C ALA A 33 -8.52 -19.62 -7.86
N SER A 34 -9.66 -19.15 -7.34
CA SER A 34 -10.63 -20.02 -6.66
C SER A 34 -11.21 -21.12 -7.55
N ILE A 35 -11.36 -20.85 -8.86
CA ILE A 35 -11.86 -21.82 -9.83
C ILE A 35 -10.88 -22.99 -9.98
N TRP A 36 -9.58 -22.72 -9.92
CA TRP A 36 -8.53 -23.73 -10.05
C TRP A 36 -8.28 -24.50 -8.75
N ILE A 37 -8.26 -23.80 -7.60
CA ILE A 37 -7.78 -24.34 -6.32
C ILE A 37 -8.94 -24.91 -5.47
N LYS A 38 -10.21 -24.65 -5.84
CA LYS A 38 -11.43 -25.05 -5.10
C LYS A 38 -11.45 -24.59 -3.63
N VAL A 39 -10.71 -23.54 -3.31
CA VAL A 39 -10.72 -22.86 -2.02
C VAL A 39 -11.65 -21.65 -2.10
N SER A 40 -12.24 -21.25 -0.97
CA SER A 40 -13.13 -20.10 -0.94
C SER A 40 -12.44 -18.84 -1.52
N ILE A 41 -13.17 -18.08 -2.33
CA ILE A 41 -12.70 -16.82 -2.93
C ILE A 41 -12.17 -15.90 -1.82
N ARG A 42 -12.89 -15.83 -0.70
CA ARG A 42 -12.54 -15.02 0.47
C ARG A 42 -11.14 -15.34 0.98
N THR A 43 -10.78 -16.63 1.10
CA THR A 43 -9.45 -17.06 1.59
C THR A 43 -8.34 -16.61 0.68
N ILE A 44 -8.51 -16.76 -0.63
CA ILE A 44 -7.48 -16.36 -1.58
C ILE A 44 -7.35 -14.83 -1.61
N VAL A 45 -8.47 -14.10 -1.58
CA VAL A 45 -8.46 -12.63 -1.53
C VAL A 45 -7.79 -12.11 -0.25
N ALA A 46 -8.05 -12.72 0.91
CA ALA A 46 -7.39 -12.38 2.17
C ALA A 46 -5.87 -12.60 2.09
N ILE A 47 -5.42 -13.72 1.52
CA ILE A 47 -4.00 -14.01 1.32
C ILE A 47 -3.35 -12.96 0.39
N LEU A 48 -4.00 -12.61 -0.72
CA LEU A 48 -3.50 -11.61 -1.66
C LEU A 48 -3.36 -10.23 -0.99
N TYR A 49 -4.36 -9.79 -0.23
CA TYR A 49 -4.26 -8.54 0.53
C TYR A 49 -3.16 -8.61 1.60
N GLY A 50 -2.98 -9.74 2.27
CA GLY A 50 -1.89 -9.96 3.22
C GLY A 50 -0.51 -9.82 2.57
N ILE A 51 -0.31 -10.46 1.42
CA ILE A 51 0.93 -10.34 0.63
C ILE A 51 1.17 -8.88 0.25
N MET A 52 0.16 -8.20 -0.31
CA MET A 52 0.29 -6.80 -0.69
C MET A 52 0.63 -5.90 0.49
N LEU A 53 0.04 -6.14 1.66
CA LEU A 53 0.31 -5.37 2.88
C LEU A 53 1.76 -5.51 3.32
N VAL A 54 2.32 -6.72 3.28
CA VAL A 54 3.74 -6.97 3.60
C VAL A 54 4.66 -6.22 2.64
N PHE A 55 4.40 -6.28 1.33
CA PHE A 55 5.21 -5.57 0.33
C PHE A 55 5.06 -4.04 0.39
N MET A 56 3.91 -3.54 0.85
CA MET A 56 3.64 -2.11 0.99
C MET A 56 4.05 -1.56 2.37
N PHE A 57 4.53 -2.41 3.27
CA PHE A 57 4.94 -2.00 4.60
C PHE A 57 6.13 -1.04 4.50
N PRO A 58 6.01 0.22 4.97
CA PRO A 58 7.07 1.21 4.80
C PRO A 58 8.19 0.95 5.81
N SER A 59 9.16 0.10 5.45
CA SER A 59 10.34 -0.20 6.28
C SER A 59 11.12 1.07 6.62
N ASP A 60 11.24 1.97 5.66
CA ASP A 60 12.16 3.10 5.79
C ASP A 60 11.62 4.12 6.79
N VAL A 61 10.31 4.34 6.88
CA VAL A 61 9.70 5.30 7.83
C VAL A 61 9.97 4.90 9.28
N PHE A 62 9.89 3.61 9.60
CA PHE A 62 9.99 3.12 10.99
C PHE A 62 11.43 2.82 11.42
N PHE A 63 12.32 2.49 10.49
CA PHE A 63 13.71 2.14 10.80
C PHE A 63 14.73 3.26 10.53
N SER A 64 14.34 4.36 9.87
CA SER A 64 15.25 5.48 9.55
C SER A 64 15.97 6.03 10.79
N CYS A 65 15.23 6.32 11.88
CA CYS A 65 15.85 6.93 13.06
C CYS A 65 16.92 6.02 13.68
N THR A 66 16.63 4.73 13.84
CA THR A 66 17.58 3.76 14.41
C THR A 66 18.81 3.62 13.51
N LEU A 67 18.63 3.61 12.19
CA LEU A 67 19.71 3.52 11.22
C LEU A 67 20.60 4.77 11.26
N ASP A 68 20.00 5.97 11.27
CA ASP A 68 20.72 7.25 11.36
C ASP A 68 21.51 7.39 12.67
N TYR A 69 20.91 7.00 13.80
CA TYR A 69 21.59 7.01 15.09
C TYR A 69 22.80 6.08 15.09
N ASN A 70 22.64 4.88 14.52
CA ASN A 70 23.73 3.90 14.45
C ASN A 70 24.86 4.41 13.56
N ILE A 71 24.55 4.96 12.38
CA ILE A 71 25.55 5.53 11.46
C ILE A 71 26.26 6.74 12.10
N LYS A 72 25.53 7.62 12.79
CA LYS A 72 26.11 8.77 13.49
C LYS A 72 26.99 8.36 14.68
N SER A 73 26.70 7.22 15.32
CA SER A 73 27.51 6.68 16.42
C SER A 73 28.91 6.27 15.99
N VAL A 74 29.05 5.78 14.75
CA VAL A 74 30.35 5.36 14.17
C VAL A 74 31.00 6.44 13.30
N ASN A 75 30.22 7.40 12.79
CA ASN A 75 30.72 8.55 12.03
C ASN A 75 30.02 9.86 12.46
N PRO A 76 30.64 10.64 13.37
CA PRO A 76 30.06 11.89 13.87
C PRO A 76 29.85 12.95 12.79
N SER A 77 30.61 12.88 11.69
CA SER A 77 30.50 13.79 10.55
C SER A 77 29.40 13.41 9.56
N TYR A 78 28.69 12.31 9.79
CA TYR A 78 27.57 11.91 8.95
C TYR A 78 26.47 12.99 8.98
N LYS A 79 26.18 13.55 7.80
CA LYS A 79 25.03 14.42 7.59
C LYS A 79 23.89 13.56 7.11
N HIS A 80 22.77 13.65 7.80
CA HIS A 80 21.53 12.96 7.45
C HIS A 80 21.14 13.33 6.01
N GLU A 81 21.35 12.40 5.08
CA GLU A 81 20.71 12.47 3.78
C GLU A 81 19.25 12.16 4.05
N LYS A 82 18.38 13.15 3.81
CA LYS A 82 16.95 12.89 3.83
C LYS A 82 16.72 11.77 2.83
N PRO A 83 16.18 10.61 3.22
CA PRO A 83 15.92 9.55 2.26
C PRO A 83 15.10 10.19 1.15
N ASP A 84 15.59 10.10 -0.08
CA ASP A 84 14.80 10.42 -1.25
C ASP A 84 13.62 9.44 -1.20
N TYR A 85 12.49 9.89 -0.65
CA TYR A 85 11.26 9.14 -0.65
C TYR A 85 10.87 8.98 -2.12
N ILE A 86 11.32 7.90 -2.75
CA ILE A 86 10.95 7.48 -4.10
C ILE A 86 9.49 6.97 -4.03
N GLY A 87 8.54 7.86 -3.74
CA GLY A 87 7.14 7.50 -3.53
C GLY A 87 6.45 8.47 -2.60
N GLY A 88 5.65 9.38 -3.15
CA GLY A 88 4.98 10.45 -2.40
C GLY A 88 4.27 9.95 -1.13
N THR A 89 4.82 10.35 0.01
CA THR A 89 4.47 9.91 1.38
C THR A 89 2.97 9.80 1.66
N LYS A 90 2.15 10.73 1.14
CA LYS A 90 0.70 10.73 1.38
C LYS A 90 -0.06 9.71 0.53
N GLN A 91 0.33 9.50 -0.72
CA GLN A 91 -0.36 8.57 -1.63
C GLN A 91 -0.03 7.13 -1.29
N GLN A 92 1.23 6.84 -0.98
CA GLN A 92 1.65 5.51 -0.55
C GLN A 92 0.97 5.11 0.76
N LEU A 93 0.88 6.04 1.73
CA LEU A 93 0.14 5.82 2.97
C LEU A 93 -1.36 5.59 2.72
N LEU A 94 -1.96 6.31 1.76
CA LEU A 94 -3.36 6.11 1.38
C LEU A 94 -3.57 4.70 0.82
N HIS A 95 -2.72 4.28 -0.13
CA HIS A 95 -2.81 2.93 -0.70
C HIS A 95 -2.57 1.84 0.36
N PHE A 96 -1.60 2.04 1.26
CA PHE A 96 -1.35 1.14 2.39
C PHE A 96 -2.58 1.01 3.29
N THR A 97 -3.17 2.15 3.70
CA THR A 97 -4.37 2.18 4.54
C THR A 97 -5.55 1.50 3.84
N LEU A 98 -5.70 1.71 2.53
CA LEU A 98 -6.75 1.09 1.73
C LEU A 98 -6.61 -0.44 1.70
N VAL A 99 -5.40 -0.94 1.47
CA VAL A 99 -5.09 -2.38 1.45
C VAL A 99 -5.28 -3.00 2.84
N ALA A 100 -4.83 -2.33 3.89
CA ALA A 100 -5.05 -2.76 5.27
C ALA A 100 -6.53 -2.82 5.64
N PHE A 101 -7.31 -1.80 5.25
CA PHE A 101 -8.75 -1.79 5.45
C PHE A 101 -9.44 -2.92 4.68
N GLY A 102 -9.05 -3.15 3.42
CA GLY A 102 -9.56 -4.27 2.61
C GLY A 102 -9.30 -5.63 3.26
N LEU A 103 -8.10 -5.83 3.83
CA LEU A 103 -7.76 -7.03 4.57
C LEU A 103 -8.64 -7.19 5.83
N VAL A 104 -8.76 -6.14 6.64
CA VAL A 104 -9.58 -6.17 7.87
C VAL A 104 -11.04 -6.50 7.56
N VAL A 105 -11.62 -5.86 6.53
CA VAL A 105 -12.99 -6.17 6.09
C VAL A 105 -13.10 -7.62 5.64
N CYS A 106 -12.12 -8.14 4.90
CA CYS A 106 -12.12 -9.52 4.44
C CYS A 106 -12.06 -10.53 5.61
N LEU A 107 -11.23 -10.26 6.62
CA LEU A 107 -11.12 -11.08 7.83
C LEU A 107 -12.38 -11.00 8.70
N LEU A 108 -12.99 -9.82 8.82
CA LEU A 108 -14.27 -9.66 9.55
C LEU A 108 -15.40 -10.43 8.87
N LEU A 109 -15.49 -10.37 7.54
CA LEU A 109 -16.49 -11.14 6.81
C LEU A 109 -16.29 -12.64 7.04
N MET A 110 -15.05 -13.13 6.98
CA MET A 110 -14.75 -14.53 7.30
C MET A 110 -15.10 -14.95 8.72
N LEU A 111 -14.98 -14.04 9.69
CA LEU A 111 -15.28 -14.33 11.10
C LEU A 111 -16.80 -14.39 11.36
N LEU A 112 -17.59 -13.69 10.54
CA LEU A 112 -19.05 -13.60 10.66
C LEU A 112 -19.81 -14.66 9.84
N ASP A 113 -19.14 -15.33 8.89
CA ASP A 113 -19.64 -16.54 8.21
C ASP A 113 -19.46 -17.79 9.07
#